data_AF-A0A0B0D3A1-F1
#
_entry.id   AF-A0A0B0D3A1-F1
#
_cell.length_a   1.000
_cell.length_b   1.000
_cell.length_c   1.000
_cell.angle_alpha   90.00
_cell.angle_beta   90.00
_cell.angle_gamma   90.00
#
_symmetry.space_group_name_H-M   'P 1'
#
loop_
_entity.id
_entity.type
_entity.pdbx_description
1 polymer ?
#
loop_
_entity_poly.entity_id
_entity_poly.type
_entity_poly.pdbx_seq_one_letter_code
_entity_poly.pdbx_strand_id
1 'polypeptide(L)'
;MKKEKSYQEKLKKLNPAKAIERSRKYFSEKAYGEKLRDYGSRIGTKIVYYSLLLYYAFKSPATPKKAKLTIAGALGYLILPLDVIPDFIPVVGFTDDSAVIVYAVYQVISHIDDEVKGQAKARLKKLFGDSINLEGLEDPEEKQHNSDNG
;
A
#
# COMPACT_ATOMS: atom_id res chain seq x y z
N MET A 1 -24.72 -2.52 18.14
CA MET A 1 -25.47 -3.44 19.05
C MET A 1 -26.20 -4.61 18.36
N LYS A 2 -26.92 -4.42 17.23
CA LYS A 2 -27.74 -5.50 16.62
C LYS A 2 -26.93 -6.61 15.92
N LYS A 3 -25.81 -6.27 15.25
CA LYS A 3 -24.88 -7.23 14.61
C LYS A 3 -24.17 -8.12 15.63
N GLU A 4 -23.74 -7.55 16.76
CA GLU A 4 -23.04 -8.25 17.84
C GLU A 4 -23.91 -9.40 18.41
N LYS A 5 -25.17 -9.10 18.75
CA LYS A 5 -26.11 -10.12 19.24
C LYS A 5 -26.37 -11.23 18.21
N SER A 6 -26.41 -10.89 16.92
CA SER A 6 -26.57 -11.87 15.85
C SER A 6 -25.36 -12.79 15.70
N TYR A 7 -24.15 -12.29 15.95
CA TYR A 7 -22.93 -13.09 15.88
C TYR A 7 -22.86 -14.09 17.04
N GLN A 8 -23.15 -13.64 18.25
CA GLN A 8 -23.14 -14.49 19.45
C GLN A 8 -24.15 -15.65 19.35
N GLU A 9 -25.34 -15.40 18.78
CA GLU A 9 -26.32 -16.45 18.54
C GLU A 9 -25.90 -17.46 17.47
N LYS A 10 -25.10 -17.04 16.47
CA LYS A 10 -24.49 -17.97 15.49
C LYS A 10 -23.41 -18.85 16.13
N LEU A 11 -22.62 -18.30 17.06
CA LEU A 11 -21.58 -19.05 17.76
C LEU A 11 -22.16 -20.13 18.67
N LYS A 12 -23.23 -19.82 19.42
CA LYS A 12 -23.91 -20.81 20.27
C LYS A 12 -24.47 -22.00 19.50
N LYS A 13 -24.82 -21.81 18.23
CA LYS A 13 -25.35 -22.84 17.34
C LYS A 13 -24.28 -23.52 16.47
N LEU A 14 -23.01 -23.11 16.62
CA LEU A 14 -21.91 -23.63 15.84
C LEU A 14 -21.47 -25.00 16.40
N ASN A 15 -21.41 -26.02 15.55
CA ASN A 15 -20.74 -27.27 15.90
C ASN A 15 -19.23 -27.12 15.58
N PRO A 16 -18.35 -27.07 16.59
CA PRO A 16 -16.93 -26.81 16.38
C PRO A 16 -16.25 -27.92 15.58
N ALA A 17 -16.61 -29.19 15.79
CA ALA A 17 -16.03 -30.31 15.05
C ALA A 17 -16.34 -30.23 13.55
N LYS A 18 -17.61 -29.96 13.21
CA LYS A 18 -18.05 -29.80 11.81
C LYS A 18 -17.47 -28.53 11.16
N ALA A 19 -17.26 -27.48 11.94
CA ALA A 19 -16.61 -26.25 11.46
C ALA A 19 -15.12 -26.48 11.16
N ILE A 20 -14.41 -27.18 12.05
CA ILE A 20 -12.98 -27.53 11.90
C ILE A 20 -12.79 -28.49 10.71
N GLU A 21 -13.66 -29.48 10.54
CA GLU A 21 -13.60 -30.41 9.41
C GLU A 21 -13.80 -29.68 8.07
N ARG A 22 -14.77 -28.77 7.99
CA ARG A 22 -14.99 -27.92 6.81
C ARG A 22 -13.87 -26.92 6.56
N SER A 23 -13.18 -26.45 7.60
CA SER A 23 -12.09 -25.48 7.48
C SER A 23 -10.73 -26.14 7.17
N ARG A 24 -10.55 -27.43 7.49
CA ARG A 24 -9.31 -28.19 7.23
C ARG A 24 -8.88 -28.15 5.76
N LYS A 25 -9.83 -28.05 4.80
CA LYS A 25 -9.52 -27.87 3.36
C LYS A 25 -9.03 -26.46 2.98
N TYR A 26 -9.37 -25.44 3.79
CA TYR A 26 -8.95 -24.04 3.59
C TYR A 26 -7.70 -23.67 4.40
N PHE A 27 -7.36 -24.47 5.42
CA PHE A 27 -6.16 -24.34 6.25
C PHE A 27 -5.09 -25.38 5.87
N SER A 28 -5.02 -25.79 4.60
CA SER A 28 -3.83 -26.50 4.14
C SER A 28 -2.66 -25.51 4.12
N GLU A 29 -1.48 -25.93 4.56
CA GLU A 29 -0.27 -25.10 4.53
C GLU A 29 -0.01 -24.54 3.13
N LYS A 30 -0.32 -25.34 2.09
CA LYS A 30 -0.24 -24.94 0.69
C LYS A 30 -1.17 -23.77 0.35
N ALA A 31 -2.47 -23.86 0.66
CA ALA A 31 -3.42 -22.79 0.36
C ALA A 31 -3.12 -21.51 1.16
N TYR A 32 -2.65 -21.66 2.39
CA TYR A 32 -2.19 -20.54 3.22
C TYR A 32 -0.96 -19.86 2.62
N GLY A 33 0.07 -20.63 2.24
CA GLY A 33 1.28 -20.12 1.61
C GLY A 33 1.00 -19.43 0.26
N GLU A 34 0.10 -19.99 -0.55
CA GLU A 34 -0.35 -19.37 -1.80
C GLU A 34 -1.01 -18.00 -1.55
N LYS A 35 -1.88 -17.89 -0.54
CA LYS A 35 -2.49 -16.62 -0.14
C LYS A 35 -1.48 -15.62 0.39
N LEU A 36 -0.56 -16.03 1.25
CA LEU A 36 0.49 -15.15 1.78
C LEU A 36 1.38 -14.62 0.66
N ARG A 37 1.78 -15.49 -0.27
CA ARG A 37 2.59 -15.10 -1.43
C ARG A 37 1.84 -14.10 -2.31
N ASP A 38 0.58 -14.37 -2.64
CA ASP A 38 -0.26 -13.47 -3.43
C ASP A 38 -0.41 -12.10 -2.75
N TYR A 39 -0.71 -12.08 -1.44
CA TYR A 39 -0.83 -10.85 -0.67
C TYR A 39 0.49 -10.07 -0.61
N GLY A 40 1.60 -10.75 -0.28
CA GLY A 40 2.93 -10.14 -0.21
C GLY A 40 3.39 -9.59 -1.55
N SER A 41 3.17 -10.32 -2.64
CA SER A 41 3.48 -9.84 -4.00
C SER A 41 2.67 -8.60 -4.36
N ARG A 42 1.36 -8.57 -4.06
CA ARG A 42 0.51 -7.39 -4.32
C ARG A 42 0.96 -6.16 -3.55
N ILE A 43 1.24 -6.32 -2.25
CA ILE A 43 1.77 -5.22 -1.42
C ILE A 43 3.10 -4.74 -1.96
N GLY A 44 4.05 -5.65 -2.19
CA GLY A 44 5.38 -5.30 -2.70
C GLY A 44 5.32 -4.53 -4.01
N THR A 45 4.52 -4.99 -4.97
CA THR A 45 4.31 -4.29 -6.24
C THR A 45 3.70 -2.90 -6.04
N LYS A 46 2.73 -2.73 -5.13
CA LYS A 46 2.11 -1.44 -4.82
C LYS A 46 3.10 -0.45 -4.21
N ILE A 47 3.92 -0.90 -3.26
CA ILE A 47 4.95 -0.07 -2.63
C ILE A 47 6.00 0.37 -3.65
N VAL A 48 6.46 -0.54 -4.51
CA VAL A 48 7.40 -0.17 -5.58
C VAL A 48 6.74 0.80 -6.56
N TYR A 49 5.47 0.59 -6.92
CA TYR A 49 4.75 1.53 -7.77
C TYR A 49 4.69 2.94 -7.18
N TYR A 50 4.31 3.08 -5.91
CA TYR A 50 4.25 4.38 -5.22
C TYR A 50 5.62 5.04 -5.06
N SER A 51 6.66 4.26 -4.77
CA SER A 51 8.04 4.75 -4.80
C SER A 51 8.45 5.29 -6.18
N LEU A 52 8.06 4.60 -7.26
CA LEU A 52 8.30 5.06 -8.63
C LEU A 52 7.51 6.33 -8.97
N LEU A 53 6.26 6.47 -8.52
CA LEU A 53 5.49 7.70 -8.69
C LEU A 53 6.21 8.89 -8.06
N LEU A 54 6.68 8.74 -6.82
CA LEU A 54 7.48 9.76 -6.13
C LEU A 54 8.75 10.09 -6.92
N TYR A 55 9.51 9.07 -7.35
CA TYR A 55 10.74 9.26 -8.10
C TYR A 55 10.52 10.06 -9.40
N TYR A 56 9.50 9.71 -10.18
CA TYR A 56 9.22 10.39 -11.45
C TYR A 56 8.59 11.78 -11.23
N ALA A 57 7.74 11.96 -10.22
CA ALA A 57 7.25 13.29 -9.82
C ALA A 57 8.42 14.21 -9.40
N PHE A 58 9.39 13.71 -8.63
CA PHE A 58 10.58 14.49 -8.26
C PHE A 58 11.36 15.00 -9.49
N LYS A 59 11.45 14.16 -10.53
CA LYS A 59 12.13 14.50 -11.78
C LYS A 59 11.31 15.43 -12.69
N SER A 60 9.99 15.41 -12.58
CA SER A 60 9.12 16.25 -13.39
C SER A 60 9.43 17.75 -13.19
N PRO A 61 9.58 18.54 -14.25
CA PRO A 61 9.74 19.99 -14.13
C PRO A 61 8.46 20.68 -13.64
N ALA A 62 7.29 20.05 -13.81
CA ALA A 62 6.00 20.57 -13.37
C ALA A 62 5.81 20.50 -11.85
N THR A 63 6.59 19.67 -11.15
CA THR A 63 6.48 19.52 -9.69
C THR A 63 7.11 20.72 -8.97
N PRO A 64 6.37 21.46 -8.12
CA PRO A 64 6.91 22.60 -7.37
C PRO A 64 8.07 22.22 -6.43
N LYS A 65 9.00 23.15 -6.20
CA LYS A 65 10.19 22.91 -5.33
C LYS A 65 9.82 22.40 -3.93
N LYS A 66 8.72 22.90 -3.34
CA LYS A 66 8.23 22.43 -2.03
C LYS A 66 7.81 20.96 -2.08
N ALA A 67 7.05 20.56 -3.10
CA ALA A 67 6.66 19.16 -3.28
C ALA A 67 7.90 18.26 -3.53
N LYS A 68 8.89 18.73 -4.31
CA LYS A 68 10.16 18.02 -4.49
C LYS A 68 10.90 17.80 -3.18
N LEU A 69 10.86 18.75 -2.23
CA LEU A 69 11.47 18.59 -0.92
C LEU A 69 10.75 17.51 -0.09
N THR A 70 9.41 17.50 -0.09
CA THR A 70 8.63 16.43 0.55
C THR A 70 8.96 15.06 -0.04
N ILE A 71 9.03 14.97 -1.37
CA ILE A 71 9.37 13.73 -2.06
C ILE A 71 10.81 13.29 -1.72
N ALA A 72 11.76 14.22 -1.72
CA ALA A 72 13.15 13.92 -1.36
C ALA A 72 13.27 13.40 0.07
N GLY A 73 12.50 13.96 1.02
CA GLY A 73 12.44 13.44 2.38
C GLY A 73 11.89 12.00 2.43
N ALA A 74 10.80 11.72 1.72
CA ALA A 74 10.19 10.38 1.68
C ALA A 74 11.07 9.33 0.99
N LEU A 75 11.67 9.66 -0.16
CA LEU A 75 12.61 8.78 -0.86
C LEU A 75 13.93 8.62 -0.08
N GLY A 76 14.39 9.70 0.56
CA GLY A 76 15.53 9.67 1.47
C GLY A 76 15.31 8.71 2.62
N TYR A 77 14.14 8.75 3.25
CA TYR A 77 13.74 7.78 4.29
C TYR A 77 13.73 6.34 3.79
N LEU A 78 13.27 6.10 2.55
CA LEU A 78 13.25 4.76 1.95
C LEU A 78 14.65 4.20 1.65
N ILE A 79 15.61 5.05 1.26
CA ILE A 79 16.95 4.63 0.81
C ILE A 79 17.96 4.64 1.97
N LEU A 80 17.85 5.59 2.90
CA LEU A 80 18.76 5.77 4.03
C LEU A 80 18.05 5.32 5.33
N PRO A 81 18.32 4.11 5.84
CA PRO A 81 17.85 3.73 7.16
C PRO A 81 18.52 4.61 8.23
N LEU A 82 17.71 5.40 8.93
CA LEU A 82 17.94 6.05 10.23
C LEU A 82 18.96 7.22 10.39
N ASP A 83 19.91 7.48 9.50
CA ASP A 83 21.03 8.40 9.87
C ASP A 83 20.79 9.92 9.65
N VAL A 84 19.59 10.38 9.25
CA VAL A 84 19.36 11.80 8.87
C VAL A 84 18.12 12.44 9.53
N ILE A 85 17.41 11.75 10.42
CA ILE A 85 16.34 12.39 11.20
C ILE A 85 16.94 12.88 12.53
N PRO A 86 17.20 14.19 12.70
CA PRO A 86 17.59 14.71 13.99
C PRO A 86 16.43 14.54 14.99
N ASP A 87 16.77 14.31 16.27
CA ASP A 87 15.91 13.91 17.40
C ASP A 87 14.71 14.84 17.76
N PHE A 88 14.27 15.72 16.87
CA PHE A 88 13.25 16.75 17.12
C PHE A 88 11.83 16.39 16.66
N ILE A 89 11.56 15.13 16.26
CA ILE A 89 10.19 14.68 15.96
C ILE A 89 9.66 13.80 17.11
N PRO A 90 8.97 14.38 18.11
CA PRO A 90 8.44 13.63 19.26
C PRO A 90 7.19 12.78 18.94
N VAL A 91 7.01 12.34 17.69
CA VAL A 91 5.80 11.67 17.20
C VAL A 91 6.12 10.56 16.19
N VAL A 92 7.05 9.65 16.48
CA VAL A 92 7.22 8.45 15.64
C VAL A 92 7.25 7.20 16.51
N GLY A 93 6.08 6.83 17.01
CA GLY A 93 5.82 5.43 17.36
C GLY A 93 5.60 4.65 16.06
N PHE A 94 6.55 3.78 15.72
CA PHE A 94 6.44 2.64 14.79
C PHE A 94 5.44 2.81 13.62
N THR A 95 5.74 3.65 12.64
CA THR A 95 4.93 3.70 11.42
C THR A 95 5.60 2.86 10.34
N ASP A 96 4.96 1.74 9.98
CA ASP A 96 5.22 0.85 8.84
C ASP A 96 5.78 1.62 7.63
N ASP A 97 6.96 1.24 7.09
CA ASP A 97 7.67 1.92 5.99
C ASP A 97 6.75 2.23 4.78
N SER A 98 5.73 1.38 4.59
CA SER A 98 4.71 1.56 3.57
C SER A 98 3.83 2.81 3.78
N ALA A 99 3.52 3.16 5.02
CA ALA A 99 2.67 4.30 5.37
C ALA A 99 3.36 5.63 5.04
N VAL A 100 4.68 5.74 5.22
CA VAL A 100 5.45 6.94 4.86
C VAL A 100 5.38 7.17 3.35
N ILE A 101 5.58 6.12 2.54
CA ILE A 101 5.48 6.20 1.07
C ILE A 101 4.07 6.60 0.65
N VAL A 102 3.05 5.95 1.21
CA VAL A 102 1.64 6.23 0.92
C VAL A 102 1.31 7.68 1.26
N TYR A 103 1.69 8.15 2.45
CA TYR A 103 1.47 9.52 2.89
C TYR A 103 2.14 10.53 1.96
N ALA A 104 3.40 10.30 1.59
CA ALA A 104 4.14 11.17 0.69
C ALA A 104 3.48 11.26 -0.68
N VAL A 105 2.99 10.15 -1.24
CA VAL A 105 2.24 10.15 -2.50
C VAL A 105 1.00 11.03 -2.39
N TYR A 106 0.20 10.89 -1.32
CA TYR A 106 -0.98 11.73 -1.13
C TYR A 106 -0.67 13.22 -1.01
N GLN A 107 0.45 13.58 -0.37
CA GLN A 107 0.86 14.98 -0.23
C GLN A 107 1.23 15.64 -1.56
N VAL A 108 1.66 14.86 -2.55
CA VAL A 108 2.10 15.39 -3.86
C VAL A 108 1.23 14.93 -5.02
N ILE A 109 0.09 14.32 -4.72
CA ILE A 109 -0.73 13.65 -5.72
C ILE A 109 -1.21 14.58 -6.83
N SER A 110 -1.51 15.83 -6.49
CA SER A 110 -1.88 16.89 -7.44
C SER A 110 -0.77 17.26 -8.42
N HIS A 111 0.42 16.70 -8.27
CA HIS A 111 1.57 16.85 -9.15
C HIS A 111 1.95 15.54 -9.87
N ILE A 112 1.17 14.47 -9.68
CA ILE A 112 1.37 13.18 -10.33
C ILE A 112 0.45 13.13 -11.57
N ASP A 113 0.98 13.60 -12.69
CA ASP A 113 0.28 13.55 -13.97
C ASP A 113 0.36 12.17 -14.66
N ASP A 114 -0.35 12.04 -15.79
CA ASP A 114 -0.38 10.82 -16.59
C ASP A 114 1.00 10.42 -17.12
N GLU A 115 1.90 11.39 -17.34
CA GLU A 115 3.28 11.11 -17.77
C GLU A 115 4.05 10.40 -16.64
N VAL A 116 3.98 10.93 -15.41
CA VAL A 116 4.58 10.31 -14.22
C VAL A 116 3.98 8.91 -13.98
N LYS A 117 2.64 8.78 -14.05
CA LYS A 117 1.97 7.47 -13.91
C LYS A 117 2.43 6.48 -14.99
N GLY A 118 2.56 6.93 -16.24
CA GLY A 118 3.03 6.14 -17.37
C GLY A 118 4.47 5.66 -17.19
N GLN A 119 5.38 6.55 -16.78
CA GLN A 119 6.77 6.21 -16.51
C GLN A 119 6.89 5.19 -15.37
N ALA A 120 6.13 5.37 -14.29
CA ALA A 120 6.10 4.45 -13.15
C ALA A 120 5.57 3.06 -13.57
N LYS A 121 4.45 2.99 -14.29
CA LYS A 121 3.88 1.72 -14.80
C LYS A 121 4.86 1.00 -15.73
N ALA A 122 5.50 1.73 -16.65
CA ALA A 122 6.48 1.18 -17.58
C ALA A 122 7.71 0.61 -16.85
N ARG A 123 8.21 1.32 -15.83
CA ARG A 123 9.34 0.85 -15.03
C ARG A 123 8.98 -0.35 -14.17
N LEU A 124 7.79 -0.36 -13.58
CA LEU A 124 7.27 -1.47 -12.79
C LEU A 124 7.13 -2.75 -13.62
N LYS A 125 6.57 -2.64 -14.83
CA LYS A 125 6.49 -3.75 -15.80
C LYS A 125 7.86 -4.31 -16.16
N LYS A 126 8.88 -3.46 -16.33
CA LYS A 126 10.27 -3.92 -16.53
C LYS A 126 10.87 -4.65 -15.33
N LEU A 127 10.42 -4.35 -14.10
CA LEU A 127 10.98 -4.92 -12.87
C LEU A 127 10.35 -6.27 -12.50
N PHE A 128 9.03 -6.44 -12.65
CA PHE A 128 8.36 -7.69 -12.28
C PHE A 128 7.69 -8.43 -13.47
N GLY A 129 7.93 -7.95 -14.70
CA GLY A 129 7.43 -8.57 -15.92
C GLY A 129 5.97 -8.24 -16.25
N ASP A 130 5.45 -8.92 -17.26
CA ASP A 130 4.12 -8.68 -17.85
C ASP A 130 2.98 -9.30 -17.03
N SER A 131 3.30 -10.17 -16.06
CA SER A 131 2.33 -10.85 -15.20
C SER A 131 1.75 -9.97 -14.08
N ILE A 132 2.19 -8.70 -13.97
CA ILE A 132 1.65 -7.78 -12.97
C ILE A 132 0.26 -7.32 -13.39
N ASN A 133 -0.71 -7.49 -12.50
CA ASN A 133 -2.00 -6.83 -12.65
C ASN A 133 -1.86 -5.33 -12.32
N LEU A 134 -1.74 -4.51 -13.37
CA LEU A 134 -1.66 -3.04 -13.26
C LEU A 134 -3.02 -2.39 -12.99
N GLU A 135 -4.13 -3.07 -13.29
CA GLU A 135 -5.50 -2.58 -13.01
C GLU A 135 -5.82 -2.63 -11.51
N GLY A 136 -5.20 -3.56 -10.77
CA GLY A 136 -5.34 -3.65 -9.31
C GLY A 136 -4.47 -2.64 -8.53
N LEU A 137 -3.61 -1.88 -9.21
CA LEU A 137 -2.84 -0.80 -8.61
C LEU A 137 -3.73 0.46 -8.60
N GLU A 138 -4.65 0.50 -7.63
CA GLU A 138 -5.56 1.63 -7.41
C GLU A 138 -4.82 2.96 -7.57
N ASP A 139 -5.33 3.80 -8.48
CA ASP A 139 -4.81 5.16 -8.65
C ASP A 139 -5.01 5.90 -7.33
N PRO A 140 -3.96 6.48 -6.74
CA PRO A 140 -4.11 7.17 -5.47
C PRO A 140 -5.13 8.33 -5.55
N GLU A 141 -5.46 8.85 -6.74
CA GLU A 141 -6.46 9.92 -6.92
C GLU A 141 -7.89 9.43 -6.67
N GLU A 142 -8.20 8.17 -7.02
CA GLU A 142 -9.53 7.58 -6.82
C GLU A 142 -9.89 7.43 -5.34
N LYS A 143 -8.90 7.40 -4.44
CA LYS A 143 -9.14 7.30 -2.99
C LYS A 143 -9.49 8.61 -2.31
N GLN A 144 -9.00 9.74 -2.79
CA GLN A 144 -9.37 11.04 -2.22
C GLN A 144 -10.88 11.29 -2.39
N HIS A 145 -11.42 10.96 -3.56
CA HIS A 145 -12.83 11.21 -3.87
C HIS A 145 -13.83 10.32 -3.08
N ASN A 146 -13.39 9.17 -2.57
CA ASN A 146 -14.20 8.27 -1.74
C ASN A 146 -14.04 8.51 -0.23
N SER A 147 -13.06 9.30 0.20
CA SER A 147 -12.81 9.59 1.63
C SER A 147 -13.57 10.82 2.12
N ASP A 148 -13.94 11.75 1.23
CA ASP A 148 -14.70 12.97 1.55
C ASP A 148 -16.22 12.75 1.62
N ASN A 149 -16.71 11.53 1.33
CA ASN A 149 -18.14 11.16 1.32
C ASN A 149 -18.55 10.21 2.47
N GLY A 150 -17.77 10.13 3.55
CA GLY A 150 -18.00 9.23 4.70
C GLY A 150 -18.30 9.92 6.01
#